data_AF-A0A957ME64-F1
#
_entry.id   AF-A0A957ME64-F1
#
_cell.length_a   1.000
_cell.length_b   1.000
_cell.length_c   1.000
_cell.angle_alpha   90.00
_cell.angle_beta   90.00
_cell.angle_gamma   90.00
#
_symmetry.space_group_name_H-M   'P 1'
#
loop_
_entity.id
_entity.type
_entity.pdbx_description
1 polymer ?
#
loop_
_entity_poly.entity_id
_entity_poly.type
_entity_poly.pdbx_seq_one_letter_code
_entity_poly.pdbx_strand_id
1 'polypeptide(L)' 'RTNQEIADALVIEIGTVKNHVHNILTKLKVHSRRDAGAYRSLLNQPHDARSKKKQYGAG' A
#
# COMPACT_ATOMS: atom_id res chain seq x y z
N ARG A 1 2.20 9.03 -10.53
CA ARG A 1 1.49 10.32 -10.46
C ARG A 1 2.31 11.31 -9.63
N THR A 2 2.43 12.55 -10.09
CA THR A 2 3.04 13.66 -9.35
C THR A 2 2.09 14.14 -8.22
N ASN A 3 2.56 15.01 -7.32
CA ASN A 3 1.67 15.59 -6.31
C ASN A 3 0.61 16.53 -6.93
N GLN A 4 0.96 17.20 -8.03
CA GLN A 4 0.04 18.05 -8.79
C GLN A 4 -1.08 17.21 -9.41
N GLU A 5 -0.75 16.13 -10.12
CA GLU A 5 -1.76 15.25 -10.74
C GLU A 5 -2.72 14.63 -9.71
N ILE A 6 -2.25 14.39 -8.48
CA ILE A 6 -3.10 13.89 -7.38
C ILE A 6 -3.97 15.00 -6.82
N ALA A 7 -3.42 16.20 -6.65
CA ALA A 7 -4.16 17.38 -6.21
C ALA A 7 -5.31 17.69 -7.17
N ASP A 8 -5.02 17.72 -8.48
CA ASP A 8 -6.00 18.01 -9.52
C ASP A 8 -7.10 16.92 -9.57
N ALA A 9 -6.72 15.65 -9.50
CA ALA A 9 -7.68 14.54 -9.56
C ALA A 9 -8.58 14.43 -8.32
N LEU A 10 -8.11 14.88 -7.16
CA LEU A 10 -8.86 14.83 -5.90
C LEU A 10 -9.49 16.18 -5.53
N VAL A 11 -9.22 17.24 -6.30
CA VAL A 11 -9.67 18.61 -6.04
C VAL A 11 -9.28 19.08 -4.64
N ILE A 12 -8.00 18.90 -4.29
CA ILE A 12 -7.42 19.30 -3.00
C ILE A 12 -6.09 20.03 -3.17
N GLU A 13 -5.68 20.77 -2.16
CA GLU A 13 -4.41 21.48 -2.14
C GLU A 13 -3.18 20.55 -2.27
N ILE A 14 -2.16 21.01 -3.00
CA ILE A 14 -0.88 20.28 -3.14
C ILE A 14 -0.22 20.08 -1.77
N GLY A 15 -0.38 21.05 -0.85
CA GLY A 15 0.08 20.95 0.53
C GLY A 15 -0.53 19.76 1.26
N THR A 16 -1.84 19.55 1.06
CA THR A 16 -2.58 18.41 1.61
C THR A 16 -2.07 17.09 1.03
N VAL A 17 -1.82 17.02 -0.28
CA VAL A 17 -1.20 15.84 -0.91
C VAL A 17 0.17 15.53 -0.31
N LYS A 18 1.05 16.53 -0.15
CA LYS A 18 2.37 16.34 0.47
C LYS A 18 2.27 15.77 1.88
N ASN A 19 1.34 16.30 2.69
CA ASN A 19 1.10 15.81 4.04
C ASN A 19 0.62 14.35 4.04
N HIS A 20 -0.33 13.99 3.16
CA HIS A 20 -0.78 12.61 3.03
C HIS A 20 0.33 11.66 2.62
N VAL A 21 1.16 12.04 1.65
CA VAL A 21 2.30 11.25 1.20
C VAL A 21 3.26 11.00 2.37
N HIS A 22 3.68 12.06 3.06
CA HIS A 22 4.55 11.93 4.23
C HIS A 22 3.96 10.98 5.27
N ASN A 23 2.70 11.16 5.65
CA ASN A 23 2.04 10.31 6.63
C ASN A 23 1.95 8.84 6.21
N ILE A 24 1.69 8.56 4.92
CA ILE A 24 1.68 7.20 4.38
C ILE A 24 3.08 6.57 4.47
N LEU A 25 4.12 7.28 4.01
CA LEU A 25 5.50 6.77 4.05
C LEU A 25 5.96 6.50 5.48
N THR A 26 5.66 7.42 6.41
CA THR A 26 5.95 7.27 7.85
C THR A 26 5.25 6.04 8.43
N LYS A 27 3.96 5.84 8.13
CA LYS A 27 3.20 4.66 8.61
C LYS A 27 3.73 3.34 8.04
N LEU A 28 4.18 3.36 6.79
CA LEU A 28 4.80 2.20 6.13
C LEU A 28 6.29 2.02 6.49
N LYS A 29 6.87 2.95 7.27
CA LYS A 29 8.30 2.98 7.64
C LYS A 29 9.23 2.91 6.43
N VAL A 30 8.93 3.70 5.40
CA VAL A 30 9.73 3.79 4.18
C VAL A 30 10.10 5.23 3.84
N HIS A 31 11.13 5.42 3.01
CA HIS A 31 11.67 6.74 2.69
C HIS A 31 11.16 7.31 1.36
N SER A 32 10.68 6.46 0.45
CA SER A 32 10.22 6.90 -0.86
C SER A 32 8.93 6.23 -1.31
N ARG A 33 8.23 6.89 -2.25
CA ARG A 33 7.08 6.30 -2.95
C ARG A 33 7.42 5.01 -3.69
N ARG A 34 8.66 4.85 -4.14
CA ARG A 34 9.14 3.63 -4.80
C ARG A 34 9.17 2.48 -3.78
N ASP A 35 9.71 2.71 -2.59
CA ASP A 35 9.76 1.72 -1.50
C ASP A 35 8.35 1.33 -1.06
N ALA A 36 7.43 2.29 -0.93
CA ALA A 36 6.03 2.02 -0.65
C ALA A 36 5.37 1.14 -1.75
N GLY A 37 5.77 1.33 -3.01
CA GLY A 37 5.29 0.53 -4.14
C GLY A 37 5.71 -0.94 -4.07
N ALA A 38 6.84 -1.26 -3.44
CA ALA A 38 7.29 -2.64 -3.26
C ALA A 38 6.33 -3.45 -2.37
N TYR A 39 5.64 -2.80 -1.42
CA TYR A 39 4.61 -3.45 -0.60
C TYR A 39 3.38 -3.89 -1.40
N ARG A 40 3.16 -3.37 -2.61
CA ARG A 40 2.03 -3.79 -3.47
C ARG A 40 2.08 -5.29 -3.76
N SER A 41 3.27 -5.86 -3.93
CA SER A 41 3.47 -7.30 -4.16
C SER A 41 3.16 -8.14 -2.92
N LEU A 42 3.37 -7.61 -1.72
CA LEU A 42 3.04 -8.26 -0.45
C LEU A 42 1.53 -8.18 -0.14
N LEU A 43 0.89 -7.04 -0.43
CA LEU A 43 -0.55 -6.83 -0.18
C LEU A 43 -1.46 -7.51 -1.21
N ASN A 44 -0.95 -7.77 -2.42
CA ASN A 44 -1.64 -8.53 -3.45
C ASN A 44 -1.47 -10.05 -3.28
N GLN A 45 -0.77 -10.52 -2.26
CA GLN A 45 -0.87 -11.91 -1.87
C GLN A 45 -2.27 -12.13 -1.29
N PRO A 46 -3.08 -13.05 -1.82
CA PRO A 46 -4.25 -13.50 -1.10
C PRO A 46 -3.74 -14.02 0.24
N HIS A 47 -4.09 -13.32 1.33
CA HIS A 47 -3.83 -13.80 2.68
C HIS A 47 -4.72 -15.04 2.88
N ASP A 48 -4.24 -16.18 2.40
CA ASP A 48 -4.94 -17.47 2.40
C ASP A 48 -5.17 -17.91 3.85
N ALA A 49 -6.29 -17.45 4.41
CA ALA A 49 -6.91 -17.97 5.62
C ALA A 49 -7.49 -19.39 5.39
N ARG A 50 -6.82 -20.21 4.55
CA ARG A 50 -7.24 -21.58 4.22
C ARG A 50 -6.11 -22.61 4.21
N SER A 51 -4.91 -22.27 4.69
CA SER A 51 -3.84 -23.27 4.92
C SER A 51 -4.09 -24.22 6.12
N LYS A 52 -5.31 -24.24 6.69
CA LYS A 52 -5.73 -25.15 7.79
C LYS A 52 -6.68 -26.30 7.37
N LYS A 53 -6.74 -26.70 6.09
CA LYS A 53 -7.49 -27.90 5.64
C LYS A 53 -6.67 -28.89 4.80
N LYS A 54 -5.40 -29.10 5.12
CA LYS A 54 -4.62 -30.25 4.65
C LYS A 54 -4.06 -31.11 5.81
N GLN A 55 -4.79 -31.15 6.94
CA GLN A 55 -4.47 -32.01 8.09
C GLN A 55 -5.53 -33.11 8.38
N TYR A 56 -6.48 -33.34 7.47
CA TYR A 56 -7.36 -34.53 7.49
C TYR A 56 -7.64 -34.94 6.03
N GLY A 57 -6.99 -36.00 5.54
CA GLY A 57 -7.27 -36.58 4.22
C GLY A 57 -6.05 -36.87 3.35
N ALA A 58 -5.16 -37.76 3.82
CA ALA A 58 -4.39 -38.70 3.01
C ALA A 58 -3.65 -39.64 3.98
N GLY A 59 -4.11 -40.89 4.07
CA GLY A 59 -3.56 -41.95 4.92
C GLY A 59 -4.62 -42.55 5.83
#